data_AF-A0A3A0EQ70-F1
#
_entry.id   AF-A0A3A0EQ70-F1
#
_cell.length_a   1.000
_cell.length_b   1.000
_cell.length_c   1.000
_cell.angle_alpha   90.00
_cell.angle_beta   90.00
_cell.angle_gamma   90.00
#
_symmetry.space_group_name_H-M   'P 1'
#
loop_
_entity.id
_entity.type
_entity.pdbx_description
1 polymer ?
#
loop_
_entity_poly.entity_id
_entity_poly.type
_entity_poly.pdbx_seq_one_letter_code
_entity_poly.pdbx_strand_id
1 'polypeptide(L)'
;MATYFVDSAGSNASPYDTEAKAANSIVTVAALWAAGDIVRVKSTHSETAGAAITLTFPSTPGLKILSVAFDGSGTGALTAGAVVSVGAANAAMNLGAGFVYAYGITWTAGSNNNSSCDLQVANSSSATGHVYDNCTFSLPSTNSGALLSFGAGQTVDYSGIQIDLINCTWNNGNQAGRSLTFRGGRFNVRGLSLAGTAPTTVFGFASGVISNVVMSASDLSGVAYTNLVDVGITTAATFVASQCKLRSGSSNVTGAFGGPGAAEVVLIDCDSGDNHYTYYYASWAGTITASNTIYAAAGNGTDSISWQMESSANASFEWPLRSPPISRFNSALTAMTVKVAVINDGTTFKDNEAWLELLYKGTAGSPIGTWNISDRAADILAASANQTTDTTTWTGTGGFTSAVKQELKTGSLTPAEIGPLTGVVCLAKPSSTLYVSPLLEAA
;
A
#
# COMPACT_ATOMS: atom_id res chain seq x y z
N MET A 1 23.27 -14.77 -23.54
CA MET A 1 23.58 -13.50 -22.88
C MET A 1 24.42 -12.66 -23.81
N ALA A 2 23.74 -11.94 -24.69
CA ALA A 2 24.32 -10.85 -25.45
C ALA A 2 24.35 -9.58 -24.59
N THR A 3 25.25 -8.66 -24.93
CA THR A 3 25.24 -7.29 -24.41
C THR A 3 24.99 -6.35 -25.57
N TYR A 4 24.00 -5.49 -25.44
CA TYR A 4 23.65 -4.46 -26.41
C TYR A 4 23.91 -3.07 -25.83
N PHE A 5 24.28 -2.12 -26.69
CA PHE A 5 24.56 -0.74 -26.30
C PHE A 5 23.57 0.21 -26.98
N VAL A 6 23.08 1.22 -26.24
CA VAL A 6 22.15 2.24 -26.73
C VAL A 6 22.68 3.64 -26.38
N ASP A 7 22.80 4.51 -27.38
CA ASP A 7 23.21 5.92 -27.26
C ASP A 7 22.52 6.72 -28.35
N SER A 8 21.93 7.87 -28.04
CA SER A 8 21.19 8.68 -29.04
C SER A 8 22.13 9.28 -30.08
N ALA A 9 23.44 9.33 -29.80
CA ALA A 9 24.51 9.66 -30.74
C ALA A 9 25.17 8.41 -31.38
N GLY A 10 24.62 7.21 -31.16
CA GLY A 10 25.16 5.94 -31.65
C GLY A 10 25.15 5.84 -33.18
N SER A 11 26.05 5.01 -33.72
CA SER A 11 26.19 4.80 -35.17
C SER A 11 25.05 3.98 -35.79
N ASN A 12 24.21 3.36 -34.96
CA ASN A 12 23.11 2.48 -35.36
C ASN A 12 23.55 1.31 -36.27
N ALA A 13 24.80 0.84 -36.10
CA ALA A 13 25.35 -0.29 -36.83
C ALA A 13 25.22 -1.58 -36.03
N SER A 14 24.42 -2.53 -36.54
CA SER A 14 24.37 -3.90 -36.03
C SER A 14 25.78 -4.52 -35.95
N PRO A 15 26.11 -5.32 -34.91
CA PRO A 15 25.21 -5.99 -33.97
C PRO A 15 24.99 -5.25 -32.64
N TYR A 16 25.34 -3.97 -32.54
CA TYR A 16 25.17 -3.15 -31.32
C TYR A 16 25.91 -3.69 -30.09
N ASP A 17 27.01 -4.41 -30.31
CA ASP A 17 27.79 -5.17 -29.31
C ASP A 17 28.93 -4.39 -28.67
N THR A 18 29.09 -3.10 -29.02
CA THR A 18 30.10 -2.19 -28.47
C THR A 18 29.52 -0.80 -28.35
N GLU A 19 30.07 0.04 -27.47
CA GLU A 19 29.65 1.44 -27.30
C GLU A 19 29.73 2.23 -28.63
N ALA A 20 30.77 2.00 -29.44
CA ALA A 20 30.94 2.65 -30.74
C ALA A 20 29.87 2.24 -31.78
N LYS A 21 29.31 1.04 -31.61
CA LYS A 21 28.23 0.50 -32.44
C LYS A 21 26.85 0.65 -31.81
N ALA A 22 26.69 1.46 -30.76
CA ALA A 22 25.44 1.58 -30.04
C ALA A 22 24.25 1.90 -30.98
N ALA A 23 23.10 1.28 -30.70
CA ALA A 23 21.85 1.61 -31.34
C ALA A 23 21.43 3.03 -30.95
N ASN A 24 20.83 3.76 -31.90
CA ASN A 24 20.34 5.12 -31.62
C ASN A 24 19.04 5.15 -30.81
N SER A 25 18.37 4.01 -30.65
CA SER A 25 17.09 3.87 -29.98
C SER A 25 16.99 2.55 -29.23
N ILE A 26 16.28 2.55 -28.09
CA ILE A 26 16.00 1.32 -27.35
C ILE A 26 15.11 0.36 -28.13
N VAL A 27 14.20 0.89 -28.97
CA VAL A 27 13.26 0.08 -29.77
C VAL A 27 14.01 -0.80 -30.77
N THR A 28 15.13 -0.31 -31.31
CA THR A 28 16.00 -1.09 -32.20
C THR A 28 16.55 -2.33 -31.51
N VAL A 29 17.00 -2.20 -30.27
CA VAL A 29 17.51 -3.32 -29.46
C VAL A 29 16.36 -4.19 -28.94
N ALA A 30 15.19 -3.61 -28.70
CA ALA A 30 14.00 -4.31 -28.22
C ALA A 30 13.54 -5.44 -29.16
N ALA A 31 13.80 -5.30 -30.46
CA ALA A 31 13.51 -6.33 -31.45
C ALA A 31 14.47 -7.54 -31.38
N LEU A 32 15.58 -7.45 -30.64
CA LEU A 32 16.65 -8.43 -30.60
C LEU A 32 16.81 -9.11 -29.24
N TRP A 33 16.45 -8.42 -28.15
CA TRP A 33 16.75 -8.92 -26.81
C TRP A 33 16.04 -10.24 -26.50
N ALA A 34 16.68 -11.05 -25.65
CA ALA A 34 16.12 -12.27 -25.13
C ALA A 34 16.32 -12.34 -23.61
N ALA A 35 15.76 -13.39 -22.99
CA ALA A 35 15.96 -13.64 -21.57
C ALA A 35 17.46 -13.85 -21.27
N GLY A 36 17.94 -13.16 -20.24
CA GLY A 36 19.33 -13.22 -19.81
C GLY A 36 20.25 -12.22 -20.53
N ASP A 37 19.77 -11.40 -21.46
CA ASP A 37 20.58 -10.37 -22.10
C ASP A 37 20.70 -9.09 -21.26
N ILE A 38 21.70 -8.26 -21.59
CA ILE A 38 21.98 -6.98 -20.94
C ILE A 38 21.93 -5.87 -21.99
N VAL A 39 21.10 -4.86 -21.75
CA VAL A 39 21.05 -3.62 -22.53
C VAL A 39 21.69 -2.51 -21.71
N ARG A 40 22.78 -1.94 -22.19
CA ARG A 40 23.49 -0.81 -21.60
C ARG A 40 23.11 0.46 -22.33
N VAL A 41 22.34 1.30 -21.67
CA VAL A 41 21.90 2.59 -22.18
C VAL A 41 22.83 3.65 -21.61
N LYS A 42 23.45 4.48 -22.46
CA LYS A 42 24.29 5.57 -21.98
C LYS A 42 23.51 6.49 -21.06
N SER A 43 24.08 6.93 -19.95
CA SER A 43 23.40 7.76 -18.95
C SER A 43 22.97 9.13 -19.47
N THR A 44 23.56 9.59 -20.57
CA THR A 44 23.16 10.82 -21.29
C THR A 44 22.32 10.52 -22.54
N HIS A 45 21.92 9.27 -22.76
CA HIS A 45 21.00 8.91 -23.85
C HIS A 45 19.70 9.66 -23.66
N SER A 46 19.23 10.29 -24.74
CA SER A 46 17.94 10.97 -24.76
C SER A 46 17.31 10.71 -26.12
N GLU A 47 16.30 9.86 -26.15
CA GLU A 47 15.51 9.59 -27.35
C GLU A 47 14.08 10.08 -27.22
N THR A 48 13.54 10.53 -28.34
CA THR A 48 12.14 10.94 -28.48
C THR A 48 11.56 10.30 -29.73
N ALA A 49 10.66 9.33 -29.57
CA ALA A 49 9.98 8.70 -30.69
C ALA A 49 8.84 9.59 -31.22
N GLY A 50 8.72 9.70 -32.54
CA GLY A 50 7.61 10.37 -33.21
C GLY A 50 6.30 9.56 -33.26
N ALA A 51 6.23 8.43 -32.55
CA ALA A 51 5.08 7.53 -32.48
C ALA A 51 5.02 6.84 -31.11
N ALA A 52 3.95 6.08 -30.88
CA ALA A 52 3.80 5.30 -29.66
C ALA A 52 4.95 4.27 -29.51
N ILE A 53 5.42 4.08 -28.28
CA ILE A 53 6.43 3.07 -27.95
C ILE A 53 5.73 1.89 -27.28
N THR A 54 5.99 0.68 -27.76
CA THR A 54 5.63 -0.55 -27.05
C THR A 54 6.87 -1.43 -26.93
N LEU A 55 7.32 -1.67 -25.70
CA LEU A 55 8.40 -2.58 -25.40
C LEU A 55 7.81 -3.89 -24.88
N THR A 56 8.14 -5.01 -25.52
CA THR A 56 7.74 -6.34 -25.04
C THR A 56 8.95 -7.02 -24.42
N PHE A 57 8.77 -7.62 -23.25
CA PHE A 57 9.85 -8.26 -22.53
C PHE A 57 9.78 -9.79 -22.68
N PRO A 58 10.92 -10.50 -22.52
CA PRO A 58 10.94 -11.95 -22.57
C PRO A 58 9.98 -12.57 -21.54
N SER A 59 9.37 -13.70 -21.89
CA SER A 59 8.46 -14.46 -21.01
C SER A 59 9.17 -15.25 -19.91
N THR A 60 10.50 -15.14 -19.81
CA THR A 60 11.31 -15.73 -18.75
C THR A 60 12.27 -14.69 -18.16
N PRO A 61 12.59 -14.76 -16.86
CA PRO A 61 13.46 -13.79 -16.20
C PRO A 61 14.88 -13.72 -16.79
N GLY A 62 15.48 -12.53 -16.72
CA GLY A 62 16.92 -12.36 -16.94
C GLY A 62 17.32 -11.12 -17.75
N LEU A 63 16.39 -10.49 -18.47
CA LEU A 63 16.68 -9.25 -19.20
C LEU A 63 16.98 -8.09 -18.23
N LYS A 64 18.06 -7.37 -18.49
CA LYS A 64 18.44 -6.14 -17.76
C LYS A 64 18.57 -4.97 -18.70
N ILE A 65 18.01 -3.81 -18.34
CA ILE A 65 18.14 -2.54 -19.06
C ILE A 65 18.76 -1.52 -18.09
N LEU A 66 20.00 -1.12 -18.34
CA LEU A 66 20.81 -0.41 -17.35
C LEU A 66 21.28 0.92 -17.92
N SER A 67 20.91 2.02 -17.26
CA SER A 67 21.56 3.32 -17.46
C SER A 67 22.98 3.27 -16.90
N VAL A 68 23.99 3.49 -17.75
CA VAL A 68 25.42 3.39 -17.42
C VAL A 68 26.23 4.54 -17.99
N ALA A 69 27.30 4.93 -17.31
CA ALA A 69 28.29 5.84 -17.90
C ALA A 69 29.10 5.08 -18.97
N PHE A 70 29.09 5.54 -20.22
CA PHE A 70 29.97 4.99 -21.26
C PHE A 70 31.40 5.50 -21.03
N ASP A 71 32.36 4.58 -21.03
CA ASP A 71 33.77 4.88 -20.74
C ASP A 71 34.73 4.21 -21.74
N GLY A 72 34.20 3.62 -22.82
CA GLY A 72 34.95 2.89 -23.84
C GLY A 72 35.31 1.46 -23.44
N SER A 73 35.15 1.07 -22.17
CA SER A 73 35.43 -0.29 -21.70
C SER A 73 34.29 -1.26 -22.01
N GLY A 74 33.10 -0.73 -22.31
CA GLY A 74 31.89 -1.53 -22.38
C GLY A 74 31.46 -2.08 -21.03
N THR A 75 32.00 -1.62 -19.90
CA THR A 75 31.67 -2.10 -18.54
C THR A 75 31.39 -0.97 -17.56
N GLY A 76 31.14 0.23 -18.04
CA GLY A 76 30.99 1.42 -17.21
C GLY A 76 29.92 1.32 -16.12
N ALA A 77 30.11 2.15 -15.09
CA ALA A 77 29.34 2.10 -13.86
C ALA A 77 27.86 2.45 -14.07
N LEU A 78 26.99 1.91 -13.21
CA LEU A 78 25.58 2.31 -13.15
C LEU A 78 25.48 3.81 -12.86
N THR A 79 24.72 4.52 -13.68
CA THR A 79 24.51 5.96 -13.56
C THR A 79 23.16 6.30 -14.14
N ALA A 80 22.21 6.73 -13.31
CA ALA A 80 20.88 7.14 -13.77
C ALA A 80 20.97 8.39 -14.64
N GLY A 81 20.06 8.51 -15.61
CA GLY A 81 19.94 9.71 -16.44
C GLY A 81 19.41 9.47 -17.85
N ALA A 82 19.43 8.23 -18.34
CA ALA A 82 18.92 7.94 -19.67
C ALA A 82 17.42 8.25 -19.78
N VAL A 83 16.99 8.79 -20.92
CA VAL A 83 15.61 9.18 -21.18
C VAL A 83 15.08 8.47 -22.42
N VAL A 84 13.95 7.80 -22.27
CA VAL A 84 13.13 7.25 -23.36
C VAL A 84 11.80 7.99 -23.34
N SER A 85 11.48 8.70 -24.42
CA SER A 85 10.29 9.53 -24.49
C SER A 85 9.48 9.33 -25.77
N VAL A 86 8.17 9.56 -25.67
CA VAL A 86 7.27 9.68 -26.81
C VAL A 86 6.99 11.16 -27.05
N GLY A 87 7.39 11.69 -28.20
CA GLY A 87 7.19 13.10 -28.56
C GLY A 87 5.87 13.37 -29.28
N ALA A 88 5.24 12.33 -29.83
CA ALA A 88 3.98 12.47 -30.54
C ALA A 88 2.81 12.75 -29.59
N ALA A 89 1.94 13.66 -30.00
CA ALA A 89 0.63 13.84 -29.39
C ALA A 89 -0.22 12.57 -29.59
N ASN A 90 -1.00 12.19 -28.58
CA ASN A 90 -1.91 11.03 -28.55
C ASN A 90 -1.19 9.69 -28.66
N ALA A 91 0.11 9.65 -28.38
CA ALA A 91 0.89 8.43 -28.44
C ALA A 91 1.20 7.93 -27.01
N ALA A 92 0.82 6.69 -26.75
CA ALA A 92 1.06 6.03 -25.48
C ALA A 92 2.49 5.45 -25.41
N MET A 93 2.94 5.22 -24.18
CA MET A 93 4.08 4.37 -23.88
C MET A 93 3.59 3.14 -23.13
N ASN A 94 3.89 1.97 -23.69
CA ASN A 94 3.54 0.68 -23.09
C ASN A 94 4.82 -0.11 -22.79
N LEU A 95 5.11 -0.31 -21.51
CA LEU A 95 6.09 -1.27 -21.04
C LEU A 95 5.33 -2.57 -20.81
N GLY A 96 5.27 -3.41 -21.84
CA GLY A 96 4.36 -4.56 -21.95
C GLY A 96 4.67 -5.72 -21.00
N ALA A 97 4.14 -6.90 -21.31
CA ALA A 97 4.29 -8.10 -20.48
C ALA A 97 5.74 -8.65 -20.48
N GLY A 98 6.02 -9.53 -19.52
CA GLY A 98 7.24 -10.32 -19.45
C GLY A 98 8.08 -10.02 -18.21
N PHE A 99 9.39 -10.24 -18.30
CA PHE A 99 10.30 -10.08 -17.18
C PHE A 99 11.45 -9.13 -17.51
N VAL A 100 11.62 -8.08 -16.70
CA VAL A 100 12.65 -7.07 -16.90
C VAL A 100 13.13 -6.49 -15.57
N TYR A 101 14.43 -6.25 -15.48
CA TYR A 101 15.02 -5.33 -14.52
C TYR A 101 15.48 -4.07 -15.25
N ALA A 102 15.01 -2.90 -14.86
CA ALA A 102 15.44 -1.62 -15.42
C ALA A 102 16.04 -0.72 -14.35
N TYR A 103 17.17 -0.07 -14.65
CA TYR A 103 17.85 0.84 -13.74
C TYR A 103 18.06 2.22 -14.36
N GLY A 104 17.68 3.28 -13.64
CA GLY A 104 18.12 4.63 -13.93
C GLY A 104 17.52 5.28 -15.20
N ILE A 105 16.47 4.68 -15.75
CA ILE A 105 15.78 5.17 -16.97
C ILE A 105 14.60 6.07 -16.59
N THR A 106 14.45 7.19 -17.30
CA THR A 106 13.23 8.00 -17.31
C THR A 106 12.33 7.59 -18.48
N TRP A 107 11.13 7.09 -18.17
CA TRP A 107 10.10 6.68 -19.12
C TRP A 107 9.05 7.79 -19.24
N THR A 108 8.93 8.40 -20.42
CA THR A 108 8.03 9.55 -20.64
C THR A 108 7.02 9.26 -21.75
N ALA A 109 5.73 9.21 -21.41
CA ALA A 109 4.66 9.08 -22.41
C ALA A 109 4.45 10.39 -23.20
N GLY A 110 3.59 10.33 -24.23
CA GLY A 110 3.24 11.49 -25.04
C GLY A 110 2.58 12.62 -24.25
N SER A 111 2.54 13.81 -24.84
CA SER A 111 1.91 15.00 -24.25
C SER A 111 0.75 15.47 -25.13
N ASN A 112 -0.40 15.85 -24.53
CA ASN A 112 -1.52 16.59 -25.18
C ASN A 112 -2.88 16.56 -24.42
N ASN A 113 -3.85 17.34 -24.97
CA ASN A 113 -5.18 17.70 -24.41
C ASN A 113 -6.37 16.81 -24.82
N ASN A 114 -6.37 16.08 -25.96
CA ASN A 114 -7.63 15.59 -26.57
C ASN A 114 -7.82 14.05 -26.65
N SER A 115 -6.81 13.21 -26.38
CA SER A 115 -6.97 11.75 -26.24
C SER A 115 -5.96 11.17 -25.24
N SER A 116 -6.11 9.91 -24.84
CA SER A 116 -5.28 9.26 -23.82
C SER A 116 -3.88 8.93 -24.34
N CYS A 117 -2.86 9.57 -23.78
CA CYS A 117 -1.44 9.28 -23.99
C CYS A 117 -0.88 8.61 -22.74
N ASP A 118 -1.34 7.38 -22.50
CA ASP A 118 -1.07 6.64 -21.27
C ASP A 118 0.40 6.25 -21.15
N LEU A 119 0.86 6.14 -19.90
CA LEU A 119 2.06 5.38 -19.53
C LEU A 119 1.57 4.11 -18.81
N GLN A 120 1.62 2.99 -19.51
CA GLN A 120 1.15 1.71 -18.99
C GLN A 120 2.34 0.79 -18.75
N VAL A 121 2.40 0.20 -17.57
CA VAL A 121 3.44 -0.73 -17.15
C VAL A 121 2.80 -2.06 -16.82
N ALA A 122 3.25 -3.14 -17.47
CA ALA A 122 2.75 -4.49 -17.27
C ALA A 122 1.23 -4.64 -17.50
N ASN A 123 0.66 -3.89 -18.46
CA ASN A 123 -0.75 -4.07 -18.86
C ASN A 123 -0.92 -5.37 -19.64
N SER A 124 -1.05 -6.49 -18.93
CA SER A 124 -1.14 -7.85 -19.48
C SER A 124 -1.95 -8.76 -18.56
N SER A 125 -2.48 -9.86 -19.11
CA SER A 125 -3.02 -11.00 -18.35
C SER A 125 -2.00 -12.15 -18.21
N SER A 126 -0.77 -11.96 -18.68
CA SER A 126 0.30 -12.96 -18.61
C SER A 126 1.18 -12.76 -17.37
N ALA A 127 1.82 -13.84 -16.91
CA ALA A 127 2.82 -13.76 -15.86
C ALA A 127 3.87 -12.69 -16.19
N THR A 128 4.05 -11.75 -15.27
CA THR A 128 4.84 -10.54 -15.50
C THR A 128 5.61 -10.21 -14.22
N GLY A 129 6.93 -10.01 -14.33
CA GLY A 129 7.81 -9.70 -13.23
C GLY A 129 8.72 -8.53 -13.57
N HIS A 130 8.32 -7.33 -13.16
CA HIS A 130 9.07 -6.11 -13.45
C HIS A 130 9.75 -5.59 -12.19
N VAL A 131 11.01 -5.19 -12.32
CA VAL A 131 11.74 -4.47 -11.28
C VAL A 131 12.29 -3.18 -11.88
N TYR A 132 11.91 -2.06 -11.31
CA TYR A 132 12.43 -0.75 -11.68
C TYR A 132 13.19 -0.17 -10.49
N ASP A 133 14.45 0.19 -10.71
CA ASP A 133 15.33 0.75 -9.69
C ASP A 133 15.87 2.11 -10.13
N ASN A 134 15.67 3.15 -9.30
CA ASN A 134 16.08 4.52 -9.59
C ASN A 134 15.52 5.06 -10.93
N CYS A 135 14.33 4.57 -11.32
CA CYS A 135 13.65 4.97 -12.56
C CYS A 135 12.68 6.12 -12.30
N THR A 136 12.40 6.91 -13.35
CA THR A 136 11.36 7.94 -13.32
C THR A 136 10.24 7.60 -14.29
N PHE A 137 8.99 7.70 -13.85
CA PHE A 137 7.81 7.57 -14.71
C PHE A 137 7.16 8.94 -14.86
N SER A 138 7.15 9.45 -16.10
CA SER A 138 6.66 10.79 -16.41
C SER A 138 5.47 10.72 -17.34
N LEU A 139 4.37 11.35 -16.92
CA LEU A 139 3.16 11.51 -17.72
C LEU A 139 2.93 13.02 -17.96
N PRO A 140 3.53 13.61 -19.00
CA PRO A 140 3.47 15.04 -19.26
C PRO A 140 2.10 15.50 -19.80
N SER A 141 1.25 14.55 -20.15
CA SER A 141 -0.09 14.77 -20.68
C SER A 141 -0.92 15.76 -19.86
N THR A 142 -1.79 16.51 -20.54
CA THR A 142 -2.73 17.47 -19.96
C THR A 142 -4.19 17.02 -20.07
N ASN A 143 -4.47 15.82 -20.61
CA ASN A 143 -5.81 15.25 -20.73
C ASN A 143 -6.26 14.51 -19.46
N SER A 144 -7.36 14.86 -18.80
CA SER A 144 -7.78 14.20 -17.55
C SER A 144 -7.98 12.68 -17.64
N GLY A 145 -8.18 12.11 -18.83
CA GLY A 145 -8.30 10.67 -19.08
C GLY A 145 -7.01 9.93 -19.40
N ALA A 146 -5.84 10.58 -19.50
CA ALA A 146 -4.58 9.84 -19.64
C ALA A 146 -4.17 9.21 -18.30
N LEU A 147 -3.69 7.97 -18.36
CA LEU A 147 -3.42 7.13 -17.19
C LEU A 147 -1.93 6.85 -17.04
N LEU A 148 -1.41 7.01 -15.82
CA LEU A 148 -0.20 6.31 -15.38
C LEU A 148 -0.67 5.09 -14.60
N SER A 149 -0.38 3.90 -15.11
CA SER A 149 -0.88 2.69 -14.49
C SER A 149 0.09 1.53 -14.50
N PHE A 150 -0.03 0.71 -13.46
CA PHE A 150 0.80 -0.46 -13.21
C PHE A 150 -0.10 -1.71 -13.10
N GLY A 151 0.25 -2.78 -13.83
CA GLY A 151 -0.38 -4.09 -13.81
C GLY A 151 -1.54 -4.29 -14.81
N ALA A 152 -2.27 -5.40 -14.67
CA ALA A 152 -3.28 -5.89 -15.62
C ALA A 152 -4.50 -4.99 -15.81
N GLY A 153 -4.96 -4.88 -17.06
CA GLY A 153 -6.33 -4.44 -17.39
C GLY A 153 -7.43 -5.40 -16.94
N GLN A 154 -8.69 -4.99 -17.11
CA GLN A 154 -9.91 -5.57 -16.49
C GLN A 154 -10.28 -7.04 -16.81
N THR A 155 -9.41 -7.83 -17.43
CA THR A 155 -9.76 -9.17 -17.92
C THR A 155 -8.74 -10.23 -17.51
N VAL A 156 -9.09 -10.95 -16.44
CA VAL A 156 -8.68 -12.31 -15.98
C VAL A 156 -7.19 -12.63 -15.79
N ASP A 157 -6.91 -13.20 -14.60
CA ASP A 157 -5.62 -13.69 -14.07
C ASP A 157 -4.48 -12.67 -13.82
N TYR A 158 -4.65 -11.86 -12.77
CA TYR A 158 -3.62 -10.97 -12.20
C TYR A 158 -2.72 -11.66 -11.15
N SER A 159 -2.91 -12.95 -10.87
CA SER A 159 -2.16 -13.70 -9.86
C SER A 159 -0.66 -13.86 -10.19
N GLY A 160 -0.31 -13.71 -11.47
CA GLY A 160 1.06 -13.82 -11.98
C GLY A 160 1.81 -12.50 -12.12
N ILE A 161 1.25 -11.37 -11.68
CA ILE A 161 1.87 -10.05 -11.85
C ILE A 161 2.50 -9.56 -10.56
N GLN A 162 3.80 -9.26 -10.64
CA GLN A 162 4.56 -8.59 -9.59
C GLN A 162 5.35 -7.43 -10.20
N ILE A 163 5.25 -6.26 -9.57
CA ILE A 163 6.01 -5.07 -9.93
C ILE A 163 6.69 -4.50 -8.68
N ASP A 164 8.01 -4.39 -8.74
CA ASP A 164 8.80 -3.77 -7.70
C ASP A 164 9.30 -2.40 -8.18
N LEU A 165 8.97 -1.35 -7.44
CA LEU A 165 9.45 0.02 -7.66
C LEU A 165 10.40 0.37 -6.53
N ILE A 166 11.67 0.59 -6.83
CA ILE A 166 12.74 0.85 -5.86
C ILE A 166 13.35 2.20 -6.18
N ASN A 167 13.33 3.12 -5.23
CA ASN A 167 13.86 4.49 -5.36
C ASN A 167 13.34 5.21 -6.62
N CYS A 168 12.10 4.92 -7.02
CA CYS A 168 11.54 5.47 -8.24
C CYS A 168 10.91 6.84 -7.98
N THR A 169 10.79 7.63 -9.04
CA THR A 169 10.09 8.91 -9.01
C THR A 169 8.86 8.85 -9.89
N TRP A 170 7.72 9.25 -9.36
CA TRP A 170 6.56 9.59 -10.18
C TRP A 170 6.57 11.09 -10.45
N ASN A 171 6.69 11.47 -11.73
CA ASN A 171 6.58 12.84 -12.18
C ASN A 171 5.23 13.06 -12.88
N ASN A 172 4.32 13.76 -12.22
CA ASN A 172 3.04 14.14 -12.81
C ASN A 172 3.19 15.46 -13.56
N GLY A 173 2.92 15.49 -14.86
CA GLY A 173 3.15 16.67 -15.69
C GLY A 173 2.34 17.89 -15.27
N ASN A 174 1.08 17.97 -15.74
CA ASN A 174 0.34 19.24 -15.79
C ASN A 174 -1.17 19.12 -15.44
N GLN A 175 -1.61 18.04 -14.80
CA GLN A 175 -3.03 17.86 -14.44
C GLN A 175 -3.22 17.41 -12.99
N ALA A 176 -4.05 18.13 -12.26
CA ALA A 176 -4.36 17.82 -10.88
C ALA A 176 -5.23 16.55 -10.76
N GLY A 177 -6.17 16.27 -11.66
CA GLY A 177 -7.13 15.18 -11.46
C GLY A 177 -6.61 13.72 -11.53
N ARG A 178 -5.30 13.47 -11.58
CA ARG A 178 -4.76 12.13 -11.87
C ARG A 178 -4.17 11.42 -10.67
N SER A 179 -4.40 10.12 -10.60
CA SER A 179 -3.73 9.22 -9.66
C SER A 179 -2.78 8.27 -10.38
N LEU A 180 -1.76 7.82 -9.66
CA LEU A 180 -1.03 6.60 -10.00
C LEU A 180 -1.97 5.44 -9.73
N THR A 181 -2.37 4.74 -10.79
CA THR A 181 -3.40 3.70 -10.71
C THR A 181 -2.78 2.31 -10.66
N PHE A 182 -3.07 1.56 -9.60
CA PHE A 182 -2.74 0.14 -9.50
C PHE A 182 -3.87 -0.72 -10.07
N ARG A 183 -3.55 -1.53 -11.07
CA ARG A 183 -4.50 -2.41 -11.76
C ARG A 183 -4.00 -3.84 -11.63
N GLY A 184 -4.68 -4.70 -10.86
CA GLY A 184 -4.45 -6.15 -10.89
C GLY A 184 -2.99 -6.61 -10.66
N GLY A 185 -2.64 -7.01 -9.44
CA GLY A 185 -1.33 -7.60 -9.16
C GLY A 185 -0.79 -7.32 -7.76
N ARG A 186 0.50 -7.61 -7.58
CA ARG A 186 1.27 -7.29 -6.36
C ARG A 186 2.28 -6.19 -6.67
N PHE A 187 2.27 -5.15 -5.85
CA PHE A 187 3.12 -3.98 -6.03
C PHE A 187 3.95 -3.77 -4.76
N ASN A 188 5.27 -3.86 -4.87
CA ASN A 188 6.19 -3.54 -3.77
C ASN A 188 6.90 -2.23 -4.08
N VAL A 189 6.54 -1.18 -3.36
CA VAL A 189 7.04 0.18 -3.58
C VAL A 189 7.97 0.56 -2.43
N ARG A 190 9.21 0.91 -2.72
CA ARG A 190 10.23 1.27 -1.73
C ARG A 190 10.91 2.55 -2.15
N GLY A 191 10.88 3.59 -1.33
CA GLY A 191 11.56 4.84 -1.67
C GLY A 191 10.93 5.61 -2.81
N LEU A 192 9.59 5.57 -2.97
CA LEU A 192 8.91 6.37 -3.98
C LEU A 192 9.02 7.86 -3.63
N SER A 193 9.30 8.69 -4.62
CA SER A 193 9.17 10.15 -4.51
C SER A 193 8.16 10.69 -5.52
N LEU A 194 7.53 11.81 -5.15
CA LEU A 194 6.59 12.53 -6.01
C LEU A 194 7.23 13.83 -6.54
N ALA A 195 7.03 14.12 -7.81
CA ALA A 195 7.50 15.32 -8.48
C ALA A 195 6.45 15.86 -9.48
N GLY A 196 6.65 17.11 -9.91
CA GLY A 196 5.81 17.78 -10.90
C GLY A 196 4.56 18.43 -10.30
N THR A 197 3.47 18.47 -11.07
CA THR A 197 2.19 19.05 -10.64
C THR A 197 1.49 18.16 -9.63
N ALA A 198 0.99 18.77 -8.56
CA ALA A 198 0.27 18.07 -7.50
C ALA A 198 -1.01 17.39 -8.02
N PRO A 199 -1.16 16.06 -7.82
CA PRO A 199 -2.43 15.39 -8.08
C PRO A 199 -3.46 15.71 -6.99
N THR A 200 -4.76 15.60 -7.28
CA THR A 200 -5.86 15.72 -6.32
C THR A 200 -5.85 14.49 -5.41
N THR A 201 -5.70 13.31 -6.00
CA THR A 201 -5.51 12.04 -5.28
C THR A 201 -4.25 11.36 -5.80
N VAL A 202 -3.33 10.99 -4.92
CA VAL A 202 -2.06 10.36 -5.30
C VAL A 202 -2.27 8.95 -5.86
N PHE A 203 -2.97 8.09 -5.14
CA PHE A 203 -3.13 6.68 -5.48
C PHE A 203 -4.58 6.34 -5.79
N GLY A 204 -4.76 5.49 -6.79
CA GLY A 204 -6.06 4.94 -7.15
C GLY A 204 -5.93 3.48 -7.56
N PHE A 205 -7.09 2.87 -7.75
CA PHE A 205 -7.23 1.48 -8.12
C PHE A 205 -8.15 1.36 -9.33
N ALA A 206 -7.93 0.33 -10.16
CA ALA A 206 -8.88 -0.01 -11.21
C ALA A 206 -10.03 -0.87 -10.68
N SER A 207 -11.24 -0.64 -11.16
CA SER A 207 -12.40 -1.47 -10.83
C SER A 207 -12.28 -2.88 -11.41
N GLY A 208 -12.84 -3.86 -10.70
CA GLY A 208 -12.92 -5.26 -11.13
C GLY A 208 -11.60 -6.06 -11.07
N VAL A 209 -10.52 -5.48 -10.51
CA VAL A 209 -9.21 -6.14 -10.41
C VAL A 209 -8.60 -5.99 -9.02
N ILE A 210 -8.03 -7.07 -8.48
CA ILE A 210 -7.46 -7.08 -7.13
C ILE A 210 -6.04 -6.52 -7.16
N SER A 211 -5.79 -5.50 -6.35
CA SER A 211 -4.48 -4.86 -6.24
C SER A 211 -3.98 -4.92 -4.80
N ASN A 212 -2.78 -5.47 -4.61
CA ASN A 212 -2.10 -5.50 -3.31
C ASN A 212 -0.87 -4.60 -3.37
N VAL A 213 -0.91 -3.49 -2.65
CA VAL A 213 0.16 -2.49 -2.64
C VAL A 213 0.79 -2.48 -1.26
N VAL A 214 2.10 -2.74 -1.22
CA VAL A 214 2.93 -2.58 -0.03
C VAL A 214 3.96 -1.51 -0.31
N MET A 215 3.87 -0.40 0.39
CA MET A 215 4.72 0.77 0.24
C MET A 215 5.54 1.01 1.51
N SER A 216 6.83 1.30 1.36
CA SER A 216 7.66 1.71 2.50
C SER A 216 8.74 2.71 2.15
N ALA A 217 9.21 3.44 3.17
CA ALA A 217 10.32 4.38 3.07
C ALA A 217 10.16 5.45 1.96
N SER A 218 8.92 5.81 1.62
CA SER A 218 8.61 6.74 0.54
C SER A 218 8.46 8.18 1.06
N ASP A 219 8.89 9.17 0.28
CA ASP A 219 8.62 10.59 0.53
C ASP A 219 7.56 11.09 -0.45
N LEU A 220 6.33 11.18 0.04
CA LEU A 220 5.20 11.67 -0.73
C LEU A 220 5.00 13.19 -0.55
N SER A 221 5.74 13.82 0.37
CA SER A 221 5.52 15.23 0.74
C SER A 221 5.95 16.24 -0.33
N GLY A 222 6.64 15.78 -1.39
CA GLY A 222 7.17 16.61 -2.46
C GLY A 222 6.13 17.35 -3.33
N VAL A 223 4.85 16.97 -3.26
CA VAL A 223 3.77 17.61 -4.03
C VAL A 223 2.53 17.89 -3.18
N ALA A 224 1.77 18.93 -3.56
CA ALA A 224 0.66 19.48 -2.79
C ALA A 224 -0.70 18.77 -3.00
N TYR A 225 -0.78 17.45 -2.85
CA TYR A 225 -1.98 16.65 -3.10
C TYR A 225 -3.06 16.72 -2.01
N THR A 226 -4.35 16.66 -2.37
CA THR A 226 -5.46 16.76 -1.40
C THR A 226 -5.75 15.44 -0.69
N ASN A 227 -5.75 14.34 -1.43
CA ASN A 227 -6.09 13.00 -0.94
C ASN A 227 -4.94 12.03 -1.23
N LEU A 228 -4.71 11.08 -0.34
CA LEU A 228 -3.68 10.05 -0.53
C LEU A 228 -4.23 8.89 -1.38
N VAL A 229 -5.31 8.23 -0.95
CA VAL A 229 -5.87 7.05 -1.63
C VAL A 229 -7.35 7.25 -1.97
N ASP A 230 -7.74 6.96 -3.21
CA ASP A 230 -9.15 6.83 -3.61
C ASP A 230 -9.65 5.41 -3.40
N VAL A 231 -10.68 5.26 -2.57
CA VAL A 231 -11.36 3.99 -2.25
C VAL A 231 -12.75 3.89 -2.89
N GLY A 232 -13.17 4.90 -3.65
CA GLY A 232 -14.51 5.02 -4.26
C GLY A 232 -14.82 4.05 -5.40
N ILE A 233 -14.12 2.92 -5.47
CA ILE A 233 -14.19 1.97 -6.58
C ILE A 233 -14.68 0.60 -6.12
N THR A 234 -15.34 -0.12 -7.02
CA THR A 234 -15.78 -1.51 -6.81
C THR A 234 -14.63 -2.49 -7.09
N THR A 235 -13.72 -2.62 -6.12
CA THR A 235 -12.74 -3.70 -6.11
C THR A 235 -12.30 -4.07 -4.70
N ALA A 236 -11.80 -5.28 -4.53
CA ALA A 236 -11.02 -5.66 -3.36
C ALA A 236 -9.57 -5.22 -3.58
N ALA A 237 -9.05 -4.35 -2.71
CA ALA A 237 -7.67 -3.89 -2.79
C ALA A 237 -7.11 -3.68 -1.39
N THR A 238 -5.81 -3.83 -1.23
CA THR A 238 -5.14 -3.51 0.04
C THR A 238 -4.02 -2.53 -0.25
N PHE A 239 -4.04 -1.40 0.46
CA PHE A 239 -2.96 -0.42 0.48
C PHE A 239 -2.32 -0.42 1.86
N VAL A 240 -1.08 -0.90 1.97
CA VAL A 240 -0.30 -0.79 3.20
C VAL A 240 0.87 0.14 2.94
N ALA A 241 0.96 1.24 3.69
CA ALA A 241 2.14 2.09 3.72
C ALA A 241 2.78 2.06 5.11
N SER A 242 4.11 1.97 5.15
CA SER A 242 4.86 2.00 6.40
C SER A 242 6.08 2.93 6.33
N GLN A 243 6.30 3.76 7.34
CA GLN A 243 7.48 4.63 7.41
C GLN A 243 7.57 5.57 6.20
N CYS A 244 6.43 6.20 5.86
CA CYS A 244 6.32 7.10 4.72
C CYS A 244 6.06 8.53 5.20
N LYS A 245 6.74 9.50 4.57
CA LYS A 245 6.47 10.91 4.81
C LYS A 245 5.29 11.37 3.96
N LEU A 246 4.27 11.94 4.60
CA LEU A 246 3.05 12.42 3.96
C LEU A 246 3.06 13.94 3.79
N ARG A 247 2.19 14.46 2.91
CA ARG A 247 1.90 15.89 2.84
C ARG A 247 1.07 16.33 4.05
N SER A 248 1.43 17.46 4.64
CA SER A 248 0.60 18.08 5.67
C SER A 248 -0.75 18.55 5.09
N GLY A 249 -1.82 18.34 5.85
CA GLY A 249 -3.18 18.77 5.49
C GLY A 249 -3.88 17.92 4.42
N SER A 250 -3.32 16.79 3.99
CA SER A 250 -4.01 15.85 3.10
C SER A 250 -4.95 14.92 3.86
N SER A 251 -6.02 14.48 3.20
CA SER A 251 -6.85 13.36 3.69
C SER A 251 -6.23 12.02 3.31
N ASN A 252 -6.25 11.04 4.23
CA ASN A 252 -5.69 9.71 3.98
C ASN A 252 -6.51 8.90 2.95
N VAL A 253 -7.83 9.06 2.97
CA VAL A 253 -8.75 8.39 2.03
C VAL A 253 -9.76 9.37 1.46
N THR A 254 -10.26 9.07 0.27
CA THR A 254 -11.38 9.76 -0.38
C THR A 254 -12.27 8.76 -1.11
N GLY A 255 -13.49 9.16 -1.45
CA GLY A 255 -14.50 8.26 -2.00
C GLY A 255 -15.21 7.43 -0.92
N ALA A 256 -16.18 6.61 -1.34
CA ALA A 256 -16.97 5.77 -0.45
C ALA A 256 -16.65 4.29 -0.68
N PHE A 257 -16.44 3.54 0.41
CA PHE A 257 -16.26 2.09 0.34
C PHE A 257 -17.54 1.43 -0.21
N GLY A 258 -17.43 0.70 -1.32
CA GLY A 258 -18.57 0.10 -2.02
C GLY A 258 -19.22 -1.11 -1.34
N GLY A 259 -18.61 -1.67 -0.29
CA GLY A 259 -19.11 -2.83 0.44
C GLY A 259 -18.07 -3.44 1.38
N PRO A 260 -18.41 -4.51 2.12
CA PRO A 260 -17.52 -5.11 3.14
C PRO A 260 -16.22 -5.70 2.57
N GLY A 261 -16.19 -6.04 1.27
CA GLY A 261 -14.98 -6.50 0.57
C GLY A 261 -14.31 -5.41 -0.29
N ALA A 262 -14.61 -4.14 -0.05
CA ALA A 262 -13.99 -3.01 -0.75
C ALA A 262 -12.51 -2.86 -0.36
N ALA A 263 -11.87 -1.81 -0.88
CA ALA A 263 -10.48 -1.51 -0.55
C ALA A 263 -10.27 -1.30 0.97
N GLU A 264 -9.08 -1.63 1.45
CA GLU A 264 -8.60 -1.34 2.80
C GLU A 264 -7.32 -0.52 2.72
N VAL A 265 -7.18 0.46 3.61
CA VAL A 265 -6.01 1.34 3.68
C VAL A 265 -5.42 1.28 5.08
N VAL A 266 -4.14 0.91 5.17
CA VAL A 266 -3.37 0.81 6.41
C VAL A 266 -2.14 1.69 6.30
N LEU A 267 -1.97 2.64 7.22
CA LEU A 267 -0.78 3.47 7.33
C LEU A 267 -0.14 3.23 8.69
N ILE A 268 1.14 2.89 8.70
CA ILE A 268 1.91 2.55 9.91
C ILE A 268 3.12 3.48 9.96
N ASP A 269 3.29 4.25 11.03
CA ASP A 269 4.40 5.21 11.16
C ASP A 269 4.50 6.12 9.91
N CYS A 270 3.34 6.65 9.49
CA CYS A 270 3.23 7.55 8.36
C CYS A 270 2.70 8.89 8.85
N ASP A 271 3.50 9.94 8.70
CA ASP A 271 3.14 11.28 9.16
C ASP A 271 3.72 12.36 8.25
N SER A 272 3.16 13.57 8.36
CA SER A 272 3.70 14.75 7.69
C SER A 272 4.76 15.50 8.50
N GLY A 273 4.81 15.25 9.81
CA GLY A 273 5.81 15.76 10.75
C GLY A 273 6.71 14.65 11.28
N ASP A 274 6.97 14.70 12.59
CA ASP A 274 7.90 13.82 13.32
C ASP A 274 7.16 13.04 14.43
N ASN A 275 6.03 12.43 14.06
CA ASN A 275 5.24 11.61 14.99
C ASN A 275 5.42 10.11 14.68
N HIS A 276 5.96 9.36 15.64
CA HIS A 276 6.41 7.97 15.45
C HIS A 276 5.44 6.87 15.91
N TYR A 277 4.24 7.25 16.36
CA TYR A 277 3.22 6.33 16.90
C TYR A 277 1.94 6.31 16.04
N THR A 278 2.03 6.81 14.79
CA THR A 278 0.87 6.95 13.93
C THR A 278 0.42 5.58 13.40
N TYR A 279 -0.86 5.29 13.62
CA TYR A 279 -1.55 4.19 12.98
C TYR A 279 -2.84 4.74 12.38
N TYR A 280 -3.11 4.36 11.14
CA TYR A 280 -4.35 4.64 10.45
C TYR A 280 -4.86 3.37 9.78
N TYR A 281 -6.13 3.08 9.96
CA TYR A 281 -6.84 2.05 9.22
C TYR A 281 -8.16 2.61 8.71
N ALA A 282 -8.53 2.30 7.48
CA ALA A 282 -9.82 2.62 6.93
C ALA A 282 -10.37 1.46 6.11
N SER A 283 -11.65 1.18 6.34
CA SER A 283 -12.43 0.15 5.66
C SER A 283 -13.89 0.54 5.60
N TRP A 284 -14.72 -0.31 5.00
CA TRP A 284 -16.16 -0.15 4.98
C TRP A 284 -16.81 -0.06 6.37
N ALA A 285 -16.27 -0.80 7.35
CA ALA A 285 -16.79 -0.85 8.73
C ALA A 285 -16.45 0.41 9.54
N GLY A 286 -15.48 1.22 9.09
CA GLY A 286 -15.07 2.44 9.78
C GLY A 286 -13.56 2.69 9.73
N THR A 287 -13.11 3.59 10.60
CA THR A 287 -11.74 4.07 10.68
C THR A 287 -11.14 3.87 12.05
N ILE A 288 -9.82 3.63 12.10
CA ILE A 288 -9.06 3.56 13.34
C ILE A 288 -7.89 4.51 13.23
N THR A 289 -7.73 5.37 14.23
CA THR A 289 -6.61 6.31 14.33
C THR A 289 -5.90 6.15 15.67
N ALA A 290 -4.58 6.32 15.66
CA ALA A 290 -3.81 6.52 16.87
C ALA A 290 -4.22 7.85 17.53
N SER A 291 -4.60 7.82 18.80
CA SER A 291 -4.88 9.02 19.59
C SER A 291 -3.89 9.14 20.75
N ASN A 292 -3.22 10.28 20.83
CA ASN A 292 -2.34 10.65 21.94
C ASN A 292 -3.01 11.59 22.96
N THR A 293 -4.28 11.95 22.73
CA THR A 293 -5.03 12.88 23.58
C THR A 293 -5.87 12.15 24.61
N ILE A 294 -6.47 11.02 24.22
CA ILE A 294 -7.27 10.16 25.09
C ILE A 294 -6.59 8.79 25.16
N TYR A 295 -6.12 8.39 26.34
CA TYR A 295 -5.38 7.14 26.50
C TYR A 295 -5.45 6.62 27.94
N ALA A 296 -5.29 5.31 28.11
CA ALA A 296 -5.23 4.68 29.42
C ALA A 296 -3.88 4.93 30.09
N ALA A 297 -3.86 5.17 31.40
CA ALA A 297 -2.63 5.33 32.18
C ALA A 297 -1.76 4.05 32.20
N ALA A 298 -2.39 2.90 31.94
CA ALA A 298 -1.75 1.61 31.73
C ALA A 298 -1.39 1.37 30.25
N GLY A 299 -0.96 2.42 29.51
CA GLY A 299 -0.25 2.22 28.25
C GLY A 299 0.98 1.32 28.47
N ASN A 300 1.64 0.86 27.40
CA ASN A 300 2.84 0.01 27.42
C ASN A 300 4.10 0.62 28.11
N GLY A 301 3.91 1.55 29.05
CA GLY A 301 4.93 2.19 29.87
C GLY A 301 5.73 3.27 29.15
N THR A 302 5.52 3.46 27.84
CA THR A 302 6.40 4.31 27.02
C THR A 302 5.62 5.29 26.14
N ASP A 303 4.46 4.90 25.59
CA ASP A 303 3.67 5.76 24.71
C ASP A 303 2.24 5.97 25.23
N SER A 304 1.89 7.24 25.44
CA SER A 304 0.56 7.71 25.83
C SER A 304 -0.41 7.64 24.64
N ILE A 305 -0.78 6.43 24.23
CA ILE A 305 -1.59 6.18 23.02
C ILE A 305 -2.79 5.26 23.28
N SER A 306 -3.88 5.53 22.56
CA SER A 306 -4.98 4.59 22.35
C SER A 306 -5.31 4.45 20.86
N TRP A 307 -6.09 3.44 20.52
CA TRP A 307 -6.73 3.37 19.21
C TRP A 307 -8.15 3.93 19.31
N GLN A 308 -8.36 5.07 18.66
CA GLN A 308 -9.69 5.65 18.44
C GLN A 308 -10.33 4.90 17.28
N MET A 309 -11.26 4.02 17.60
CA MET A 309 -12.07 3.28 16.64
C MET A 309 -13.38 4.03 16.41
N GLU A 310 -13.63 4.44 15.18
CA GLU A 310 -14.85 5.12 14.74
C GLU A 310 -15.58 4.23 13.75
N SER A 311 -16.63 3.57 14.20
CA SER A 311 -17.46 2.74 13.33
C SER A 311 -18.30 3.59 12.40
N SER A 312 -18.46 3.12 11.17
CA SER A 312 -19.37 3.73 10.21
C SER A 312 -20.82 3.33 10.52
N ALA A 313 -21.78 3.90 9.78
CA ALA A 313 -23.18 3.46 9.82
C ALA A 313 -23.38 2.00 9.35
N ASN A 314 -22.35 1.40 8.74
CA ASN A 314 -22.38 0.06 8.18
C ASN A 314 -21.84 -1.02 9.13
N ALA A 315 -21.19 -0.63 10.23
CA ALA A 315 -20.71 -1.59 11.21
C ALA A 315 -21.88 -2.40 11.77
N SER A 316 -21.66 -3.69 11.93
CA SER A 316 -22.68 -4.64 12.40
C SER A 316 -22.03 -5.79 13.14
N PHE A 317 -22.85 -6.66 13.73
CA PHE A 317 -22.35 -7.83 14.46
C PHE A 317 -21.58 -8.78 13.53
N GLU A 318 -22.01 -8.89 12.27
CA GLU A 318 -21.41 -9.73 11.24
C GLU A 318 -20.17 -9.07 10.61
N TRP A 319 -20.17 -7.74 10.54
CA TRP A 319 -19.10 -6.95 9.92
C TRP A 319 -18.63 -5.83 10.86
N PRO A 320 -18.00 -6.18 12.00
CA PRO A 320 -17.51 -5.19 12.94
C PRO A 320 -16.27 -4.49 12.40
N LEU A 321 -16.01 -3.28 12.89
CA LEU A 321 -14.70 -2.66 12.78
C LEU A 321 -13.74 -3.39 13.74
N ARG A 322 -12.61 -3.86 13.23
CA ARG A 322 -11.67 -4.69 14.00
C ARG A 322 -10.37 -3.94 14.26
N SER A 323 -9.92 -3.93 15.51
CA SER A 323 -8.66 -3.31 15.90
C SER A 323 -7.45 -4.01 15.26
N PRO A 324 -6.27 -3.37 15.22
CA PRO A 324 -5.03 -4.10 15.03
C PRO A 324 -4.88 -5.21 16.09
N PRO A 325 -4.17 -6.30 15.78
CA PRO A 325 -3.89 -7.35 16.75
C PRO A 325 -3.06 -6.80 17.93
N ILE A 326 -3.56 -6.96 19.16
CA ILE A 326 -2.82 -6.69 20.39
C ILE A 326 -2.20 -8.01 20.85
N SER A 327 -0.88 -8.08 20.95
CA SER A 327 -0.21 -9.34 21.34
C SER A 327 0.62 -9.20 22.61
N ARG A 328 0.55 -10.22 23.47
CA ARG A 328 1.40 -10.38 24.66
C ARG A 328 1.91 -11.82 24.73
N PHE A 329 3.19 -12.01 25.02
CA PHE A 329 3.72 -13.35 25.26
C PHE A 329 3.26 -13.87 26.62
N ASN A 330 2.73 -15.10 26.65
CA ASN A 330 2.29 -15.77 27.86
C ASN A 330 3.13 -17.03 28.14
N SER A 331 3.57 -17.16 29.38
CA SER A 331 4.29 -18.32 29.90
C SER A 331 3.50 -19.15 30.92
N ALA A 332 2.33 -18.68 31.37
CA ALA A 332 1.52 -19.40 32.33
C ALA A 332 0.57 -20.40 31.65
N LEU A 333 0.49 -21.60 32.22
CA LEU A 333 -0.42 -22.68 31.77
C LEU A 333 -1.57 -22.90 32.75
N THR A 334 -1.84 -21.91 33.57
CA THR A 334 -2.92 -21.91 34.57
C THR A 334 -4.14 -21.17 34.02
N ALA A 335 -5.29 -21.40 34.66
CA ALA A 335 -6.50 -20.64 34.37
C ALA A 335 -6.24 -19.14 34.55
N MET A 336 -6.69 -18.34 33.59
CA MET A 336 -6.53 -16.89 33.58
C MET A 336 -7.70 -16.24 32.84
N THR A 337 -7.82 -14.93 33.03
CA THR A 337 -8.71 -14.06 32.27
C THR A 337 -7.89 -13.01 31.54
N VAL A 338 -8.19 -12.82 30.26
CA VAL A 338 -7.58 -11.78 29.43
C VAL A 338 -8.57 -10.65 29.21
N LYS A 339 -8.10 -9.41 29.33
CA LYS A 339 -8.93 -8.21 29.18
C LYS A 339 -8.23 -7.05 28.48
N VAL A 340 -9.02 -6.15 27.94
CA VAL A 340 -8.61 -4.87 27.35
C VAL A 340 -9.51 -3.76 27.91
N ALA A 341 -8.90 -2.70 28.41
CA ALA A 341 -9.62 -1.51 28.87
C ALA A 341 -10.09 -0.66 27.68
N VAL A 342 -11.33 -0.18 27.74
CA VAL A 342 -11.92 0.70 26.73
C VAL A 342 -12.71 1.85 27.36
N ILE A 343 -12.87 2.94 26.62
CA ILE A 343 -13.68 4.08 27.06
C ILE A 343 -14.44 4.72 25.89
N ASN A 344 -15.62 5.28 26.18
CA ASN A 344 -16.38 6.12 25.26
C ASN A 344 -17.10 7.26 25.99
N ASP A 345 -17.77 8.12 25.21
CA ASP A 345 -18.66 9.17 25.70
C ASP A 345 -20.13 8.78 25.46
N GLY A 346 -20.86 8.47 26.53
CA GLY A 346 -22.33 8.40 26.52
C GLY A 346 -22.95 7.03 26.78
N THR A 347 -22.57 5.96 26.06
CA THR A 347 -23.32 4.68 26.13
C THR A 347 -22.51 3.50 26.62
N THR A 348 -23.08 2.73 27.54
CA THR A 348 -22.61 1.39 27.90
C THR A 348 -22.78 0.46 26.70
N PHE A 349 -21.66 0.04 26.13
CA PHE A 349 -21.65 -0.97 25.08
C PHE A 349 -22.08 -2.33 25.61
N LYS A 350 -22.69 -3.11 24.73
CA LYS A 350 -23.10 -4.50 24.96
C LYS A 350 -22.18 -5.49 24.25
N ASP A 351 -22.26 -6.76 24.63
CA ASP A 351 -21.52 -7.89 24.06
C ASP A 351 -21.81 -8.18 22.56
N ASN A 352 -22.88 -7.63 22.01
CA ASN A 352 -23.16 -7.62 20.57
C ASN A 352 -22.80 -6.29 19.88
N GLU A 353 -22.34 -5.30 20.64
CA GLU A 353 -21.96 -3.97 20.15
C GLU A 353 -20.44 -3.76 20.20
N ALA A 354 -19.75 -4.32 21.19
CA ALA A 354 -18.30 -4.39 21.28
C ALA A 354 -17.85 -5.61 22.09
N TRP A 355 -16.78 -6.28 21.66
CA TRP A 355 -16.24 -7.46 22.34
C TRP A 355 -14.75 -7.69 22.02
N LEU A 356 -14.09 -8.51 22.84
CA LEU A 356 -12.74 -9.02 22.60
C LEU A 356 -12.77 -10.43 21.99
N GLU A 357 -12.07 -10.60 20.88
CA GLU A 357 -11.74 -11.92 20.32
C GLU A 357 -10.28 -12.25 20.64
N LEU A 358 -10.02 -13.42 21.21
CA LEU A 358 -8.68 -13.82 21.63
C LEU A 358 -8.23 -15.12 20.97
N LEU A 359 -7.06 -15.11 20.37
CA LEU A 359 -6.35 -16.31 19.91
C LEU A 359 -5.29 -16.72 20.94
N TYR A 360 -5.32 -17.98 21.39
CA TYR A 360 -4.33 -18.56 22.32
C TYR A 360 -4.08 -20.03 22.00
N LYS A 361 -3.00 -20.64 22.51
CA LYS A 361 -2.72 -22.07 22.30
C LYS A 361 -3.49 -22.95 23.29
N GLY A 362 -4.64 -23.46 22.89
CA GLY A 362 -5.50 -24.31 23.74
C GLY A 362 -5.25 -25.81 23.63
N THR A 363 -4.36 -26.26 22.74
CA THR A 363 -4.06 -27.69 22.52
C THR A 363 -2.62 -28.01 22.89
N ALA A 364 -2.38 -29.06 23.69
CA ALA A 364 -1.05 -29.48 24.07
C ALA A 364 -0.36 -30.29 22.96
N GLY A 365 0.96 -30.12 22.81
CA GLY A 365 1.77 -30.84 21.84
C GLY A 365 1.59 -30.36 20.40
N SER A 366 0.99 -29.18 20.20
CA SER A 366 0.72 -28.61 18.89
C SER A 366 0.54 -27.08 18.96
N PRO A 367 1.13 -26.30 18.02
CA PRO A 367 0.99 -24.85 18.00
C PRO A 367 -0.38 -24.35 17.49
N ILE A 368 -1.41 -25.20 17.46
CA ILE A 368 -2.75 -24.83 16.98
C ILE A 368 -3.38 -23.84 17.97
N GLY A 369 -3.81 -22.69 17.43
CA GLY A 369 -4.55 -21.69 18.18
C GLY A 369 -6.03 -22.04 18.33
N THR A 370 -6.61 -21.63 19.45
CA THR A 370 -8.03 -21.67 19.78
C THR A 370 -8.54 -20.23 19.86
N TRP A 371 -9.62 -19.94 19.16
CA TRP A 371 -10.33 -18.67 19.30
C TRP A 371 -11.25 -18.73 20.53
N ASN A 372 -11.00 -17.86 21.49
CA ASN A 372 -11.93 -17.55 22.57
C ASN A 372 -12.69 -16.27 22.22
N ILE A 373 -14.01 -16.42 22.08
CA ILE A 373 -14.95 -15.34 21.74
C ILE A 373 -16.05 -15.22 22.79
N SER A 374 -15.78 -15.64 24.03
CA SER A 374 -16.78 -15.70 25.10
C SER A 374 -17.30 -14.34 25.57
N ASP A 375 -16.59 -13.26 25.23
CA ASP A 375 -16.98 -11.87 25.52
C ASP A 375 -18.05 -11.33 24.56
N ARG A 376 -18.31 -12.08 23.48
CA ARG A 376 -19.33 -11.77 22.49
C ARG A 376 -20.65 -12.43 22.89
N ALA A 377 -21.76 -11.82 22.50
CA ALA A 377 -23.05 -12.51 22.49
C ALA A 377 -22.93 -13.90 21.83
N ALA A 378 -23.55 -14.91 22.47
CA ALA A 378 -23.36 -16.32 22.12
C ALA A 378 -23.65 -16.61 20.63
N ASP A 379 -24.70 -15.97 20.12
CA ASP A 379 -25.07 -15.95 18.71
C ASP A 379 -25.85 -14.67 18.38
N ILE A 380 -26.26 -14.52 17.12
CA ILE A 380 -26.99 -13.36 16.61
C ILE A 380 -28.41 -13.21 17.18
N LEU A 381 -28.98 -14.28 17.74
CA LEU A 381 -30.32 -14.31 18.35
C LEU A 381 -30.28 -14.14 19.87
N ALA A 382 -29.09 -14.26 20.48
CA ALA A 382 -28.90 -14.14 21.91
C ALA A 382 -29.25 -12.74 22.41
N ALA A 383 -29.87 -12.68 23.59
CA ALA A 383 -30.13 -11.41 24.25
C ALA A 383 -28.80 -10.75 24.65
N SER A 384 -28.63 -9.50 24.25
CA SER A 384 -27.42 -8.72 24.52
C SER A 384 -27.25 -8.43 26.02
N ALA A 385 -26.04 -8.56 26.54
CA ALA A 385 -25.67 -8.15 27.89
C ALA A 385 -24.71 -6.94 27.88
N ASN A 386 -24.74 -6.11 28.92
CA ASN A 386 -23.83 -4.98 29.02
C ASN A 386 -22.39 -5.46 29.29
N GLN A 387 -21.42 -4.83 28.64
CA GLN A 387 -20.02 -5.03 28.95
C GLN A 387 -19.68 -4.51 30.35
N THR A 388 -18.75 -5.17 31.03
CA THR A 388 -18.45 -4.91 32.45
C THR A 388 -17.81 -3.52 32.63
N THR A 389 -18.13 -2.82 33.72
CA THR A 389 -17.50 -1.54 34.08
C THR A 389 -16.04 -1.72 34.45
N ASP A 390 -15.19 -0.81 33.99
CA ASP A 390 -13.75 -0.80 34.30
C ASP A 390 -13.35 0.38 35.20
N THR A 391 -12.26 0.20 35.94
CA THR A 391 -11.68 1.18 36.87
C THR A 391 -10.41 1.84 36.34
N THR A 392 -9.88 1.42 35.18
CA THR A 392 -8.66 1.98 34.61
C THR A 392 -8.74 3.51 34.50
N THR A 393 -7.65 4.18 34.85
CA THR A 393 -7.54 5.63 34.71
C THR A 393 -7.29 5.98 33.25
N TRP A 394 -8.05 6.96 32.75
CA TRP A 394 -7.93 7.48 31.38
C TRP A 394 -7.59 8.97 31.44
N THR A 395 -6.68 9.40 30.58
CA THR A 395 -6.32 10.81 30.36
C THR A 395 -7.18 11.38 29.23
N GLY A 396 -7.38 12.70 29.21
CA GLY A 396 -8.02 13.40 28.09
C GLY A 396 -9.56 13.38 28.07
N THR A 397 -10.20 12.80 29.07
CA THR A 397 -11.67 12.62 29.09
C THR A 397 -12.45 13.86 29.54
N GLY A 398 -11.79 15.00 29.75
CA GLY A 398 -12.43 16.22 30.28
C GLY A 398 -13.48 16.84 29.35
N GLY A 399 -13.45 16.48 28.06
CA GLY A 399 -14.46 16.88 27.07
C GLY A 399 -15.63 15.91 26.93
N PHE A 400 -15.63 14.78 27.64
CA PHE A 400 -16.73 13.83 27.57
C PHE A 400 -17.92 14.33 28.40
N THR A 401 -19.12 14.16 27.86
CA THR A 401 -20.37 14.45 28.58
C THR A 401 -20.62 13.40 29.67
N SER A 402 -20.35 12.14 29.36
CA SER A 402 -20.47 11.00 30.26
C SER A 402 -19.42 9.95 29.91
N ALA A 403 -18.29 9.98 30.63
CA ALA A 403 -17.22 9.01 30.43
C ALA A 403 -17.66 7.60 30.89
N VAL A 404 -17.80 6.68 29.93
CA VAL A 404 -18.17 5.27 30.18
C VAL A 404 -16.95 4.40 30.00
N LYS A 405 -16.42 3.88 31.11
CA LYS A 405 -15.26 2.98 31.15
C LYS A 405 -15.74 1.53 31.23
N GLN A 406 -15.25 0.69 30.33
CA GLN A 406 -15.60 -0.73 30.29
C GLN A 406 -14.37 -1.60 30.08
N GLU A 407 -14.45 -2.86 30.50
CA GLU A 407 -13.46 -3.88 30.19
C GLU A 407 -14.11 -4.88 29.25
N LEU A 408 -13.42 -5.16 28.13
CA LEU A 408 -13.75 -6.27 27.25
C LEU A 408 -12.92 -7.45 27.71
N LYS A 409 -13.56 -8.55 28.15
CA LYS A 409 -12.85 -9.62 28.82
C LYS A 409 -13.31 -11.00 28.41
N THR A 410 -12.33 -11.87 28.21
CA THR A 410 -12.59 -13.29 28.04
C THR A 410 -13.17 -13.91 29.32
N GLY A 411 -13.88 -15.02 29.17
CA GLY A 411 -14.11 -15.96 30.25
C GLY A 411 -12.81 -16.69 30.60
N SER A 412 -12.83 -17.46 31.68
CA SER A 412 -11.65 -18.21 32.11
C SER A 412 -11.16 -19.15 31.01
N LEU A 413 -9.88 -19.05 30.69
CA LEU A 413 -9.18 -19.90 29.73
C LEU A 413 -7.92 -20.46 30.36
N THR A 414 -7.48 -21.62 29.90
CA THR A 414 -6.23 -22.27 30.36
C THR A 414 -5.39 -22.59 29.13
N PRO A 415 -4.29 -21.84 28.88
CA PRO A 415 -3.38 -22.17 27.78
C PRO A 415 -2.75 -23.54 28.02
N ALA A 416 -2.76 -24.38 26.98
CA ALA A 416 -2.12 -25.68 27.02
C ALA A 416 -0.62 -25.60 26.68
N GLU A 417 -0.19 -24.49 26.07
CA GLU A 417 1.20 -24.21 25.73
C GLU A 417 1.59 -22.74 25.93
N ILE A 418 2.89 -22.52 26.12
CA ILE A 418 3.53 -21.20 26.13
C ILE A 418 3.44 -20.61 24.71
N GLY A 419 3.09 -19.33 24.61
CA GLY A 419 2.99 -18.64 23.34
C GLY A 419 2.31 -17.28 23.42
N PRO A 420 2.14 -16.62 22.27
CA PRO A 420 1.42 -15.36 22.21
C PRO A 420 -0.07 -15.54 22.53
N LEU A 421 -0.60 -14.60 23.30
CA LEU A 421 -2.01 -14.27 23.37
C LEU A 421 -2.23 -13.10 22.40
N THR A 422 -3.12 -13.25 21.44
CA THR A 422 -3.40 -12.22 20.43
C THR A 422 -4.87 -11.84 20.47
N GLY A 423 -5.15 -10.62 20.93
CA GLY A 423 -6.49 -10.05 21.03
C GLY A 423 -6.83 -9.12 19.87
N VAL A 424 -8.10 -9.09 19.47
CA VAL A 424 -8.67 -8.11 18.55
C VAL A 424 -9.96 -7.59 19.16
N VAL A 425 -10.06 -6.27 19.29
CA VAL A 425 -11.30 -5.62 19.73
C VAL A 425 -12.19 -5.41 18.50
N CYS A 426 -13.44 -5.83 18.61
CA CYS A 426 -14.46 -5.66 17.58
C CYS A 426 -15.46 -4.58 18.04
N LEU A 427 -15.76 -3.62 17.17
CA LEU A 427 -16.78 -2.58 17.36
C LEU A 427 -17.85 -2.74 16.28
N ALA A 428 -19.02 -3.23 16.69
CA ALA A 428 -20.16 -3.52 15.83
C ALA A 428 -21.26 -2.45 15.91
N LYS A 429 -21.29 -1.63 16.96
CA LYS A 429 -22.29 -0.56 17.07
C LYS A 429 -22.12 0.45 15.93
N PRO A 430 -23.15 0.73 15.11
CA PRO A 430 -23.04 1.73 14.06
C PRO A 430 -22.75 3.14 14.61
N SER A 431 -22.01 3.93 13.85
CA SER A 431 -21.81 5.37 14.08
C SER A 431 -21.38 5.72 15.50
N SER A 432 -20.41 4.98 16.03
CA SER A 432 -19.96 5.08 17.42
C SER A 432 -18.44 5.20 17.51
N THR A 433 -17.97 5.83 18.59
CA THR A 433 -16.53 5.96 18.86
C THR A 433 -16.16 5.20 20.12
N LEU A 434 -15.09 4.39 20.03
CA LEU A 434 -14.51 3.65 21.14
C LEU A 434 -13.01 3.89 21.18
N TYR A 435 -12.46 4.27 22.33
CA TYR A 435 -11.02 4.33 22.54
C TYR A 435 -10.57 3.04 23.20
N VAL A 436 -9.59 2.39 22.59
CA VAL A 436 -9.09 1.07 22.99
C VAL A 436 -7.65 1.18 23.47
N SER A 437 -7.37 0.65 24.65
CA SER A 437 -5.98 0.52 25.12
C SER A 437 -5.24 -0.51 24.26
N PRO A 438 -4.02 -0.22 23.78
CA PRO A 438 -3.20 -1.19 23.06
C PRO A 438 -2.53 -2.20 24.01
N LEU A 439 -2.92 -2.27 25.28
CA LEU A 439 -2.42 -3.23 26.26
C LEU A 439 -3.38 -4.40 26.43
N LEU A 440 -2.84 -5.62 26.32
CA LEU A 440 -3.52 -6.85 26.67
C LEU A 440 -3.13 -7.29 28.08
N GLU A 441 -4.07 -7.22 29.02
CA GLU A 441 -3.87 -7.67 30.39
C GLU A 441 -4.32 -9.11 30.55
N ALA A 442 -3.55 -9.89 31.31
CA ALA A 442 -3.85 -11.29 31.63
C ALA A 442 -3.55 -11.50 33.11
N ALA A 443 -4.55 -12.00 33.85
CA ALA A 443 -4.53 -12.18 35.30
C ALA A 443 -5.19 -13.50 35.71
#